data_AF-A0A023UJE3-F1
#
_entry.id   AF-A0A023UJE3-F1
#
_cell.length_a   1.000
_cell.length_b   1.000
_cell.length_c   1.000
_cell.angle_alpha   90.00
_cell.angle_beta   90.00
_cell.angle_gamma   90.00
#
_symmetry.space_group_name_H-M   'P 1'
#
loop_
_entity.id
_entity.type
_entity.pdbx_description
1 polymer ?
#
loop_
_entity_poly.entity_id
_entity_poly.type
_entity_poly.pdbx_seq_one_letter_code
_entity_poly.pdbx_strand_id
1 'polypeptide(L)'
;TKKGLFRAAVPSGASTGIYEALELRDNDKTRYLGKGVSKAVEHINKSIAPALVSQNVSVLEQEKIDKLMLDMDGTENKSKFGANAILGVSLAVCKAGAAEKGVPLYRHIADLAGNPEVILPVPAFNVINGGSHAGNKLAMQEFMILPVGASSFKEAMRIGAEVYHNLKNVIKQKYGQDATNVGDEGGFAPNILENKEALELLKNAIGKAGYTDKIVIGMDVAASEFYKDG
;
A
#
# COMPACT_ATOMS: atom_id res chain seq x y z
N THR A 1 -10.35 -21.17 12.49
CA THR A 1 -11.59 -21.35 13.28
C THR A 1 -12.38 -22.52 12.71
N LYS A 2 -13.56 -22.85 13.23
CA LYS A 2 -14.46 -23.86 12.63
C LYS A 2 -14.84 -23.56 11.15
N LYS A 3 -14.71 -22.31 10.71
CA LYS A 3 -14.97 -21.85 9.34
C LYS A 3 -13.79 -22.07 8.38
N GLY A 4 -12.64 -22.53 8.89
CA GLY A 4 -11.44 -22.80 8.10
C GLY A 4 -10.22 -21.98 8.50
N LEU A 5 -9.28 -21.87 7.55
CA LEU A 5 -8.01 -21.16 7.68
C LEU A 5 -8.09 -19.80 6.98
N PHE A 6 -7.66 -18.76 7.68
CA PHE A 6 -7.63 -17.39 7.18
C PHE A 6 -6.19 -16.88 7.18
N ARG A 7 -5.78 -16.26 6.08
CA ARG A 7 -4.39 -15.85 5.85
C ARG A 7 -4.32 -14.35 5.59
N ALA A 8 -3.37 -13.69 6.23
CA ALA A 8 -2.94 -12.34 5.91
C ALA A 8 -1.42 -12.30 5.76
N ALA A 9 -0.95 -11.28 5.04
CA ALA A 9 0.46 -10.92 4.93
C ALA A 9 0.55 -9.42 5.22
N VAL A 10 1.72 -8.97 5.66
CA VAL A 10 1.96 -7.57 6.02
C VAL A 10 2.88 -6.95 4.96
N PRO A 11 2.50 -5.79 4.37
CA PRO A 11 3.38 -5.06 3.46
C PRO A 11 4.55 -4.43 4.21
N SER A 12 5.55 -3.96 3.46
CA SER A 12 6.67 -3.17 3.98
C SER A 12 6.89 -1.97 3.05
N GLY A 13 7.11 -0.79 3.63
CA GLY A 13 7.37 0.45 2.89
C GLY A 13 8.85 0.66 2.63
N ALA A 14 9.18 1.42 1.58
CA ALA A 14 10.55 1.86 1.28
C ALA A 14 10.89 3.19 1.99
N SER A 15 9.98 4.15 1.97
CA SER A 15 10.09 5.46 2.63
C SER A 15 9.37 5.42 3.99
N THR A 16 10.04 4.88 5.02
CA THR A 16 9.45 4.76 6.36
C THR A 16 9.53 6.08 7.12
N GLY A 17 8.39 6.68 7.46
CA GLY A 17 8.32 7.88 8.29
C GLY A 17 8.81 7.63 9.72
N ILE A 18 9.44 8.64 10.33
CA ILE A 18 10.02 8.53 11.68
C ILE A 18 9.01 8.27 12.80
N TYR A 19 7.72 8.48 12.53
CA TYR A 19 6.61 8.29 13.48
C TYR A 19 5.81 7.00 13.22
N GLU A 20 6.26 6.16 12.28
CA GLU A 20 5.58 4.90 12.00
C GLU A 20 5.73 3.90 13.15
N ALA A 21 4.76 2.99 13.25
CA ALA A 21 4.91 1.83 14.12
C ALA A 21 6.05 0.93 13.60
N LEU A 22 6.83 0.37 14.50
CA LEU A 22 8.10 -0.28 14.16
C LEU A 22 7.88 -1.60 13.43
N GLU A 23 8.37 -1.72 12.20
CA GLU A 23 8.54 -3.03 11.54
C GLU A 23 9.75 -3.76 12.15
N LEU A 24 9.53 -4.92 12.79
CA LEU A 24 10.61 -5.67 13.42
C LEU A 24 11.36 -6.52 12.38
N ARG A 25 12.65 -6.21 12.20
CA ARG A 25 13.60 -6.95 11.37
C ARG A 25 14.66 -7.67 12.23
N ASP A 26 15.16 -8.79 11.71
CA ASP A 26 16.13 -9.64 12.40
C ASP A 26 17.50 -8.93 12.59
N ASN A 27 17.88 -8.09 11.61
CA ASN A 27 19.17 -7.38 11.52
C ASN A 27 20.41 -8.29 11.46
N ASP A 28 20.21 -9.57 11.12
CA ASP A 28 21.29 -10.50 10.81
C ASP A 28 21.81 -10.27 9.38
N LYS A 29 22.96 -9.61 9.25
CA LYS A 29 23.57 -9.30 7.95
C LYS A 29 23.90 -10.55 7.11
N THR A 30 24.04 -11.71 7.74
CA THR A 30 24.33 -12.96 7.03
C THR A 30 23.10 -13.56 6.36
N ARG A 31 21.89 -13.09 6.70
CA ARG A 31 20.62 -13.64 6.22
C ARG A 31 19.69 -12.55 5.67
N TYR A 32 19.27 -12.69 4.41
CA TYR A 32 18.43 -11.68 3.72
C TYR A 32 18.95 -10.24 3.85
N LEU A 33 20.28 -10.05 3.92
CA LEU A 33 20.90 -8.73 4.07
C LEU A 33 20.41 -7.97 5.34
N GLY A 34 20.06 -8.68 6.42
CA GLY A 34 19.49 -8.10 7.64
C GLY A 34 17.96 -7.99 7.64
N LYS A 35 17.29 -8.25 6.52
CA LYS A 35 15.83 -8.03 6.34
C LYS A 35 14.95 -9.21 6.76
N GLY A 36 15.51 -10.20 7.45
CA GLY A 36 14.73 -11.31 7.99
C GLY A 36 13.63 -10.84 8.96
N VAL A 37 12.60 -11.66 9.17
CA VAL A 37 11.46 -11.38 10.07
C VAL A 37 11.18 -12.54 11.04
N SER A 38 12.18 -13.39 11.27
CA SER A 38 12.02 -14.58 12.13
C SER A 38 11.64 -14.23 13.55
N LYS A 39 12.15 -13.11 14.10
CA LYS A 39 11.76 -12.62 15.44
C LYS A 39 10.27 -12.23 15.51
N ALA A 40 9.76 -11.51 14.52
CA ALA A 40 8.34 -11.14 14.44
C ALA A 40 7.45 -12.39 14.33
N VAL A 41 7.85 -13.36 13.50
CA VAL A 41 7.16 -14.66 13.37
C VAL A 41 7.19 -15.44 14.69
N GLU A 42 8.30 -15.41 15.41
CA GLU A 42 8.43 -16.04 16.72
C GLU A 42 7.49 -15.40 17.75
N HIS A 43 7.37 -14.08 17.79
CA HIS A 43 6.40 -13.39 18.66
C HIS A 43 4.95 -13.81 18.35
N ILE A 44 4.59 -13.96 17.08
CA ILE A 44 3.27 -14.50 16.70
C ILE A 44 3.08 -15.90 17.28
N ASN A 45 4.01 -16.82 16.99
CA ASN A 45 3.85 -18.24 17.30
C ASN A 45 3.96 -18.56 18.79
N LYS A 46 4.84 -17.88 19.53
CA LYS A 46 5.18 -18.20 20.92
C LYS A 46 4.51 -17.29 21.94
N SER A 47 4.09 -16.09 21.56
CA SER A 47 3.51 -15.11 22.50
C SER A 47 2.05 -14.79 22.16
N ILE A 48 1.79 -14.28 20.96
CA ILE A 48 0.45 -13.79 20.58
C ILE A 48 -0.53 -14.95 20.43
N ALA A 49 -0.18 -15.98 19.66
CA ALA A 49 -1.10 -17.08 19.37
C ALA A 49 -1.55 -17.85 20.63
N PRO A 50 -0.66 -18.25 21.56
CA PRO A 50 -1.09 -18.90 22.80
C PRO A 50 -2.02 -18.03 23.65
N ALA A 51 -1.76 -16.72 23.73
CA ALA A 51 -2.57 -15.78 24.52
C ALA A 51 -3.97 -15.56 23.91
N LEU A 52 -4.07 -15.40 22.59
CA LEU A 52 -5.37 -15.24 21.92
C LEU A 52 -6.22 -16.51 22.02
N VAL A 53 -5.60 -17.69 21.87
CA VAL A 53 -6.29 -18.98 21.96
C VAL A 53 -6.76 -19.25 23.39
N SER A 54 -5.95 -18.94 24.41
CA SER A 54 -6.31 -19.21 25.81
C SER A 54 -7.45 -18.34 26.33
N GLN A 55 -7.59 -17.12 25.81
CA GLN A 55 -8.68 -16.22 26.21
C GLN A 55 -10.03 -16.53 25.57
N ASN A 56 -10.06 -17.42 24.57
CA ASN A 56 -11.29 -17.84 23.88
C ASN A 56 -12.14 -16.65 23.37
N VAL A 57 -11.47 -15.58 22.91
CA VAL A 57 -12.12 -14.37 22.39
C VAL A 57 -12.75 -14.67 21.03
N SER A 58 -13.93 -14.13 20.77
CA SER A 58 -14.58 -14.28 19.47
C SER A 58 -13.83 -13.48 18.41
N VAL A 59 -13.63 -14.07 17.21
CA VAL A 59 -13.06 -13.37 16.05
C VAL A 59 -13.94 -12.22 15.53
N LEU A 60 -15.16 -12.07 16.07
CA LEU A 60 -16.04 -10.94 15.81
C LEU A 60 -15.68 -9.69 16.66
N GLU A 61 -14.93 -9.87 17.74
CA GLU A 61 -14.53 -8.81 18.67
C GLU A 61 -13.18 -8.20 18.27
N GLN A 62 -13.09 -7.63 17.06
CA GLN A 62 -11.85 -7.08 16.48
C GLN A 62 -11.13 -6.12 17.44
N GLU A 63 -11.86 -5.13 17.98
CA GLU A 63 -11.30 -4.12 18.90
C GLU A 63 -10.70 -4.76 20.16
N LYS A 64 -11.35 -5.78 20.72
CA LYS A 64 -10.87 -6.49 21.91
C LYS A 64 -9.61 -7.30 21.62
N ILE A 65 -9.55 -7.97 20.47
CA ILE A 65 -8.38 -8.74 20.05
C ILE A 65 -7.20 -7.80 19.77
N ASP A 66 -7.44 -6.71 19.05
CA ASP A 66 -6.41 -5.70 18.79
C ASP A 66 -5.93 -5.07 20.08
N LYS A 67 -6.84 -4.66 20.98
CA LYS A 67 -6.50 -4.12 22.29
C LYS A 67 -5.65 -5.09 23.11
N LEU A 68 -5.99 -6.38 23.11
CA LEU A 68 -5.21 -7.39 23.81
C LEU A 68 -3.78 -7.48 23.26
N MET A 69 -3.60 -7.49 21.93
CA MET A 69 -2.26 -7.51 21.33
C MET A 69 -1.47 -6.23 21.62
N LEU A 70 -2.13 -5.07 21.61
CA LEU A 70 -1.52 -3.78 21.95
C LEU A 70 -1.09 -3.73 23.42
N ASP A 71 -1.96 -4.15 24.34
CA ASP A 71 -1.68 -4.20 25.77
C ASP A 71 -0.56 -5.20 26.09
N MET A 72 -0.49 -6.33 25.35
CA MET A 72 0.60 -7.32 25.48
C MET A 72 1.95 -6.81 24.95
N ASP A 73 1.94 -6.03 23.88
CA ASP A 73 3.13 -5.34 23.38
C ASP A 73 3.59 -4.29 24.39
N GLY A 74 2.66 -3.43 24.84
CA GLY A 74 2.88 -2.46 25.90
C GLY A 74 3.74 -1.24 25.50
N THR A 75 4.08 -1.08 24.22
CA THR A 75 4.84 0.06 23.71
C THR A 75 3.99 0.91 22.76
N GLU A 76 4.25 2.22 22.73
CA GLU A 76 3.51 3.17 21.89
C GLU A 76 3.62 2.84 20.38
N ASN A 77 4.82 2.47 19.94
CA ASN A 77 5.15 2.20 18.54
C ASN A 77 5.21 0.71 18.20
N LYS A 78 4.70 -0.18 19.05
CA LYS A 78 4.67 -1.64 18.82
C LYS A 78 6.06 -2.28 18.68
N SER A 79 7.09 -1.70 19.31
CA SER A 79 8.48 -2.12 19.15
C SER A 79 8.84 -3.44 19.84
N LYS A 80 8.02 -3.95 20.76
CA LYS A 80 8.30 -5.22 21.45
C LYS A 80 8.04 -6.42 20.55
N PHE A 81 6.88 -6.48 19.90
CA PHE A 81 6.53 -7.57 18.98
C PHE A 81 6.82 -7.23 17.52
N GLY A 82 6.85 -5.94 17.20
CA GLY A 82 6.82 -5.43 15.84
C GLY A 82 5.38 -5.23 15.37
N ALA A 83 5.13 -4.09 14.73
CA ALA A 83 3.87 -3.79 14.06
C ALA A 83 3.50 -4.86 13.02
N ASN A 84 4.51 -5.43 12.35
CA ASN A 84 4.35 -6.52 11.40
C ASN A 84 3.88 -7.84 12.02
N ALA A 85 4.21 -8.12 13.28
CA ALA A 85 3.66 -9.27 14.00
C ALA A 85 2.16 -9.05 14.33
N ILE A 86 1.84 -7.90 14.93
CA ILE A 86 0.49 -7.55 15.38
C ILE A 86 -0.48 -7.44 14.19
N LEU A 87 -0.08 -6.71 13.14
CA LEU A 87 -0.93 -6.48 11.98
C LEU A 87 -1.28 -7.77 11.22
N GLY A 88 -0.32 -8.71 11.13
CA GLY A 88 -0.55 -10.00 10.48
C GLY A 88 -1.67 -10.79 11.15
N VAL A 89 -1.71 -10.80 12.48
CA VAL A 89 -2.76 -11.46 13.26
C VAL A 89 -4.06 -10.67 13.17
N SER A 90 -4.02 -9.35 13.35
CA SER A 90 -5.19 -8.45 13.26
C SER A 90 -5.97 -8.61 11.95
N LEU A 91 -5.28 -8.62 10.81
CA LEU A 91 -5.88 -8.82 9.48
C LEU A 91 -6.44 -10.24 9.29
N ALA A 92 -5.76 -11.26 9.81
CA ALA A 92 -6.23 -12.64 9.73
C ALA A 92 -7.50 -12.85 10.57
N VAL A 93 -7.58 -12.20 11.74
CA VAL A 93 -8.77 -12.17 12.60
C VAL A 93 -9.93 -11.48 11.88
N CYS A 94 -9.72 -10.32 11.28
CA CYS A 94 -10.74 -9.61 10.50
C CYS A 94 -11.31 -10.49 9.36
N LYS A 95 -10.45 -11.23 8.65
CA LYS A 95 -10.88 -12.21 7.63
C LYS A 95 -11.70 -13.35 8.22
N ALA A 96 -11.30 -13.88 9.38
CA ALA A 96 -12.04 -14.91 10.09
C ALA A 96 -13.40 -14.39 10.59
N GLY A 97 -13.45 -13.14 11.06
CA GLY A 97 -14.67 -12.46 11.51
C GLY A 97 -15.69 -12.30 10.39
N ALA A 98 -15.24 -11.90 9.19
CA ALA A 98 -16.10 -11.84 8.00
C ALA A 98 -16.74 -13.20 7.66
N ALA A 99 -15.94 -14.27 7.70
CA ALA A 99 -16.43 -15.62 7.43
C ALA A 99 -17.34 -16.18 8.54
N GLU A 100 -17.11 -15.80 9.80
CA GLU A 100 -18.00 -16.15 10.91
C GLU A 100 -19.36 -15.47 10.75
N LYS A 101 -19.40 -14.20 10.30
CA LYS A 101 -20.64 -13.47 9.94
C LYS A 101 -21.30 -13.96 8.64
N GLY A 102 -20.58 -14.69 7.80
CA GLY A 102 -21.08 -15.10 6.47
C GLY A 102 -21.19 -13.95 5.46
N VAL A 103 -20.36 -12.91 5.59
CA VAL A 103 -20.35 -11.74 4.71
C VAL A 103 -19.00 -11.55 4.01
N PRO A 104 -18.94 -10.84 2.87
CA PRO A 104 -17.66 -10.44 2.28
C PRO A 104 -16.83 -9.58 3.23
N LEU A 105 -15.49 -9.63 3.09
CA LEU A 105 -14.56 -8.88 3.95
C LEU A 105 -14.85 -7.37 3.98
N TYR A 106 -15.13 -6.75 2.83
CA TYR A 106 -15.42 -5.31 2.77
C TYR A 106 -16.66 -4.93 3.59
N ARG A 107 -17.68 -5.81 3.65
CA ARG A 107 -18.90 -5.58 4.44
C ARG A 107 -18.61 -5.71 5.92
N HIS A 108 -17.80 -6.70 6.30
CA HIS A 108 -17.36 -6.84 7.69
C HIS A 108 -16.57 -5.61 8.17
N ILE A 109 -15.63 -5.10 7.36
CA ILE A 109 -14.88 -3.88 7.65
C ILE A 109 -15.82 -2.68 7.75
N ALA A 110 -16.79 -2.54 6.84
CA ALA A 110 -17.78 -1.48 6.90
C ALA A 110 -18.61 -1.53 8.20
N ASP A 111 -19.01 -2.72 8.66
CA ASP A 111 -19.68 -2.89 9.96
C ASP A 111 -18.80 -2.45 11.12
N LEU A 112 -17.52 -2.86 11.13
CA LEU A 112 -16.55 -2.48 12.18
C LEU A 112 -16.34 -0.96 12.24
N ALA A 113 -16.37 -0.30 11.08
CA ALA A 113 -16.23 1.15 10.97
C ALA A 113 -17.54 1.93 11.17
N GLY A 114 -18.68 1.25 11.37
CA GLY A 114 -19.98 1.91 11.50
C GLY A 114 -20.52 2.51 10.19
N ASN A 115 -20.04 2.04 9.03
CA ASN A 115 -20.43 2.55 7.72
C ASN A 115 -21.62 1.76 7.17
N PRO A 116 -22.82 2.35 7.04
CA PRO A 116 -23.99 1.65 6.50
C PRO A 116 -23.83 1.38 5.00
N GLU A 117 -23.28 2.33 4.27
CA GLU A 117 -23.08 2.28 2.82
C GLU A 117 -21.62 2.00 2.46
N VAL A 118 -21.41 1.25 1.38
CA VAL A 118 -20.08 0.95 0.84
C VAL A 118 -19.91 1.68 -0.48
N ILE A 119 -18.81 2.42 -0.61
CA ILE A 119 -18.49 3.23 -1.78
C ILE A 119 -17.29 2.63 -2.50
N LEU A 120 -17.36 2.53 -3.83
CA LEU A 120 -16.19 2.22 -4.64
C LEU A 120 -15.32 3.47 -4.80
N PRO A 121 -14.01 3.41 -4.53
CA PRO A 121 -13.14 4.59 -4.57
C PRO A 121 -12.80 5.00 -6.01
N VAL A 122 -12.40 6.25 -6.19
CA VAL A 122 -11.63 6.64 -7.38
C VAL A 122 -10.22 6.07 -7.23
N PRO A 123 -9.74 5.24 -8.17
CA PRO A 123 -8.37 4.76 -8.13
C PRO A 123 -7.38 5.89 -8.50
N ALA A 124 -6.34 6.05 -7.68
CA ALA A 124 -5.19 6.86 -8.01
C ALA A 124 -4.07 5.94 -8.50
N PHE A 125 -3.82 5.94 -9.81
CA PHE A 125 -2.82 5.07 -10.41
C PHE A 125 -1.49 5.80 -10.47
N ASN A 126 -0.48 5.33 -9.73
CA ASN A 126 0.89 5.80 -9.90
C ASN A 126 1.44 5.31 -11.25
N VAL A 127 1.73 6.23 -12.16
CA VAL A 127 2.06 5.90 -13.56
C VAL A 127 3.43 6.44 -13.99
N ILE A 128 4.03 7.36 -13.22
CA ILE A 128 5.43 7.75 -13.33
C ILE A 128 6.03 7.78 -11.93
N ASN A 129 7.09 6.98 -11.72
CA ASN A 129 7.85 6.93 -10.48
C ASN A 129 9.08 7.85 -10.54
N GLY A 130 9.33 8.54 -9.44
CA GLY A 130 10.56 9.26 -9.14
C GLY A 130 10.98 9.00 -7.70
N GLY A 131 11.79 9.90 -7.15
CA GLY A 131 12.25 9.86 -5.76
C GLY A 131 12.90 8.52 -5.40
N SER A 132 12.62 8.04 -4.20
CA SER A 132 13.15 6.77 -3.68
C SER A 132 12.59 5.52 -4.39
N HIS A 133 11.56 5.65 -5.22
CA HIS A 133 10.92 4.55 -5.94
C HIS A 133 11.50 4.31 -7.35
N ALA A 134 12.46 5.13 -7.80
CA ALA A 134 13.06 5.02 -9.13
C ALA A 134 14.53 5.43 -9.16
N GLY A 135 15.34 4.71 -9.96
CA GLY A 135 16.72 5.08 -10.26
C GLY A 135 16.86 6.22 -11.27
N ASN A 136 16.11 7.30 -11.12
CA ASN A 136 16.13 8.46 -12.01
C ASN A 136 16.45 9.77 -11.24
N LYS A 137 16.42 10.91 -11.93
CA LYS A 137 16.73 12.23 -11.35
C LYS A 137 15.50 12.98 -10.85
N LEU A 138 14.31 12.39 -10.97
CA LEU A 138 13.05 13.04 -10.66
C LEU A 138 12.90 13.10 -9.14
N ALA A 139 12.79 14.30 -8.56
CA ALA A 139 12.76 14.44 -7.11
C ALA A 139 11.43 14.00 -6.48
N MET A 140 10.30 14.28 -7.14
CA MET A 140 8.97 13.89 -6.64
C MET A 140 8.73 12.40 -6.86
N GLN A 141 8.14 11.74 -5.87
CA GLN A 141 8.06 10.28 -5.82
C GLN A 141 7.01 9.69 -6.75
N GLU A 142 5.83 10.31 -6.84
CA GLU A 142 4.69 9.73 -7.55
C GLU A 142 3.93 10.76 -8.36
N PHE A 143 3.63 10.41 -9.60
CA PHE A 143 2.70 11.15 -10.46
C PHE A 143 1.56 10.23 -10.86
N MET A 144 0.40 10.52 -10.32
CA MET A 144 -0.78 9.68 -10.40
C MET A 144 -1.82 10.23 -11.36
N ILE A 145 -2.57 9.35 -12.00
CA ILE A 145 -3.81 9.70 -12.72
C ILE A 145 -5.03 9.20 -11.95
N LEU A 146 -6.07 10.05 -11.87
CA LEU A 146 -7.31 9.78 -11.16
C LEU A 146 -8.50 9.94 -12.11
N PRO A 147 -9.16 8.86 -12.56
CA PRO A 147 -10.30 8.93 -13.47
C PRO A 147 -11.60 9.36 -12.77
N VAL A 148 -11.64 10.59 -12.25
CA VAL A 148 -12.79 11.14 -11.49
C VAL A 148 -14.07 11.28 -12.31
N GLY A 149 -13.97 11.36 -13.65
CA GLY A 149 -15.12 11.46 -14.56
C GLY A 149 -15.68 10.12 -15.03
N ALA A 150 -15.22 8.99 -14.47
CA ALA A 150 -15.74 7.66 -14.77
C ALA A 150 -17.07 7.40 -14.03
N SER A 151 -18.02 6.72 -14.68
CA SER A 151 -19.33 6.39 -14.11
C SER A 151 -19.32 5.12 -13.24
N SER A 152 -18.20 4.39 -13.22
CA SER A 152 -18.04 3.17 -12.42
C SER A 152 -16.56 2.87 -12.19
N PHE A 153 -16.24 2.09 -11.16
CA PHE A 153 -14.88 1.60 -10.92
C PHE A 153 -14.33 0.81 -12.12
N LYS A 154 -15.18 0.01 -12.80
CA LYS A 154 -14.79 -0.73 -14.00
C LYS A 154 -14.36 0.21 -15.14
N GLU A 155 -15.10 1.30 -15.35
CA GLU A 155 -14.72 2.30 -16.34
C GLU A 155 -13.44 3.03 -15.91
N ALA A 156 -13.30 3.39 -14.63
CA ALA A 156 -12.09 4.03 -14.10
C ALA A 156 -10.85 3.16 -14.34
N MET A 157 -10.93 1.85 -14.09
CA MET A 157 -9.86 0.89 -14.39
C MET A 157 -9.49 0.85 -15.88
N ARG A 158 -10.51 0.84 -16.77
CA ARG A 158 -10.28 0.85 -18.22
C ARG A 158 -9.58 2.14 -18.65
N ILE A 159 -10.08 3.30 -18.22
CA ILE A 159 -9.50 4.61 -18.52
C ILE A 159 -8.06 4.68 -18.04
N GLY A 160 -7.80 4.30 -16.79
CA GLY A 160 -6.45 4.28 -16.21
C GLY A 160 -5.48 3.42 -17.01
N ALA A 161 -5.89 2.20 -17.38
CA ALA A 161 -5.06 1.28 -18.17
C ALA A 161 -4.78 1.79 -19.60
N GLU A 162 -5.79 2.36 -20.27
CA GLU A 162 -5.62 2.92 -21.62
C GLU A 162 -4.67 4.14 -21.61
N VAL A 163 -4.74 4.99 -20.58
CA VAL A 163 -3.78 6.09 -20.40
C VAL A 163 -2.39 5.57 -20.08
N TYR A 164 -2.25 4.58 -19.21
CA TYR A 164 -0.95 3.96 -18.89
C TYR A 164 -0.26 3.38 -20.13
N HIS A 165 -0.99 2.68 -21.00
CA HIS A 165 -0.43 2.17 -22.26
C HIS A 165 -0.08 3.28 -23.26
N ASN A 166 -0.88 4.35 -23.35
CA ASN A 166 -0.52 5.52 -24.15
C ASN A 166 0.73 6.23 -23.60
N LEU A 167 0.84 6.34 -22.28
CA LEU A 167 1.99 6.91 -21.61
C LEU A 167 3.26 6.12 -21.92
N LYS A 168 3.19 4.78 -21.91
CA LYS A 168 4.30 3.92 -22.34
C LYS A 168 4.81 4.30 -23.73
N ASN A 169 3.89 4.50 -24.68
CA ASN A 169 4.23 4.85 -26.05
C ASN A 169 4.81 6.26 -26.16
N VAL A 170 4.26 7.23 -25.42
CA VAL A 170 4.79 8.60 -25.36
C VAL A 170 6.21 8.62 -24.80
N ILE A 171 6.45 7.91 -23.70
CA ILE A 171 7.77 7.78 -23.08
C ILE A 171 8.74 7.07 -24.03
N LYS A 172 8.35 5.93 -24.60
CA LYS A 172 9.19 5.19 -25.57
C LYS A 172 9.59 6.04 -26.76
N GLN A 173 8.65 6.81 -27.30
CA GLN A 173 8.90 7.68 -28.45
C GLN A 173 9.88 8.80 -28.11
N LYS A 174 9.82 9.36 -26.89
CA LYS A 174 10.63 10.51 -26.50
C LYS A 174 12.00 10.14 -25.92
N TYR A 175 12.08 9.08 -25.13
CA TYR A 175 13.29 8.70 -24.37
C TYR A 175 13.83 7.31 -24.72
N GLY A 176 13.20 6.59 -25.64
CA GLY A 176 13.61 5.25 -26.05
C GLY A 176 13.00 4.12 -25.22
N GLN A 177 13.26 2.88 -25.65
CA GLN A 177 12.67 1.67 -25.08
C GLN A 177 13.03 1.48 -23.60
N ASP A 178 14.26 1.82 -23.21
CA ASP A 178 14.79 1.58 -21.87
C ASP A 178 14.11 2.45 -20.79
N ALA A 179 13.53 3.59 -21.20
CA ALA A 179 12.76 4.47 -20.32
C ALA A 179 11.37 3.93 -19.96
N THR A 180 10.97 2.78 -20.53
CA THR A 180 9.66 2.14 -20.25
C THR A 180 9.76 0.97 -19.27
N ASN A 181 10.91 0.80 -18.64
CA ASN A 181 11.01 -0.03 -17.44
C ASN A 181 10.19 0.59 -16.31
N VAL A 182 9.72 -0.27 -15.41
CA VAL A 182 8.82 0.14 -14.32
C VAL A 182 9.57 0.19 -12.99
N GLY A 183 9.16 1.10 -12.11
CA GLY A 183 9.62 1.17 -10.72
C GLY A 183 8.89 0.16 -9.82
N ASP A 184 9.10 0.30 -8.51
CA ASP A 184 8.58 -0.64 -7.50
C ASP A 184 7.04 -0.75 -7.50
N GLU A 185 6.34 0.31 -7.91
CA GLU A 185 4.88 0.39 -7.93
C GLU A 185 4.26 0.21 -9.34
N GLY A 186 5.08 -0.14 -10.33
CA GLY A 186 4.62 -0.43 -11.68
C GLY A 186 4.45 0.78 -12.60
N GLY A 187 4.66 2.02 -12.12
CA GLY A 187 4.76 3.21 -12.98
C GLY A 187 6.09 3.27 -13.73
N PHE A 188 6.17 4.06 -14.80
CA PHE A 188 7.40 4.18 -15.59
C PHE A 188 8.45 5.03 -14.87
N ALA A 189 9.72 4.71 -15.07
CA ALA A 189 10.84 5.45 -14.49
C ALA A 189 11.73 6.11 -15.57
N PRO A 190 11.20 7.05 -16.39
CA PRO A 190 12.03 7.74 -17.37
C PRO A 190 13.09 8.59 -16.68
N ASN A 191 14.23 8.77 -17.34
CA ASN A 191 15.34 9.58 -16.81
C ASN A 191 15.09 11.08 -17.01
N ILE A 192 14.08 11.60 -16.33
CA ILE A 192 13.69 13.02 -16.33
C ILE A 192 14.15 13.70 -15.03
N LEU A 193 14.47 15.00 -15.12
CA LEU A 193 14.89 15.81 -13.98
C LEU A 193 13.75 16.71 -13.49
N GLU A 194 13.04 17.34 -14.43
CA GLU A 194 12.04 18.36 -14.13
C GLU A 194 10.65 17.75 -13.88
N ASN A 195 10.04 18.05 -12.73
CA ASN A 195 8.69 17.57 -12.39
C ASN A 195 7.63 18.04 -13.38
N LYS A 196 7.82 19.23 -13.97
CA LYS A 196 6.96 19.75 -15.04
C LYS A 196 6.98 18.83 -16.26
N GLU A 197 8.11 18.22 -16.58
CA GLU A 197 8.22 17.31 -17.71
C GLU A 197 7.38 16.05 -17.51
N ALA A 198 7.34 15.50 -16.29
CA ALA A 198 6.44 14.40 -15.94
C ALA A 198 4.97 14.76 -16.17
N LEU A 199 4.55 15.94 -15.72
CA LEU A 199 3.18 16.44 -15.89
C LEU A 199 2.80 16.62 -17.38
N GLU A 200 3.72 17.12 -18.20
CA GLU A 200 3.48 17.27 -19.64
C GLU A 200 3.40 15.92 -20.37
N LEU A 201 4.18 14.91 -19.95
CA LEU A 201 4.03 13.54 -20.44
C LEU A 201 2.64 12.97 -20.12
N LEU A 202 2.15 13.19 -18.89
CA LEU A 202 0.82 12.75 -18.47
C LEU A 202 -0.28 13.45 -19.27
N LYS A 203 -0.23 14.78 -19.41
CA LYS A 203 -1.19 15.52 -20.23
C LYS A 203 -1.24 15.01 -21.67
N ASN A 204 -0.08 14.75 -22.28
CA ASN A 204 -0.01 14.19 -23.63
C ASN A 204 -0.63 12.78 -23.70
N ALA A 205 -0.30 11.90 -22.75
CA ALA A 205 -0.85 10.55 -22.69
C ALA A 205 -2.37 10.54 -22.49
N ILE A 206 -2.89 11.39 -21.59
CA ILE A 206 -4.32 11.59 -21.34
C ILE A 206 -5.03 12.09 -22.61
N GLY A 207 -4.44 13.08 -23.28
CA GLY A 207 -4.96 13.61 -24.54
C GLY A 207 -5.00 12.57 -25.66
N LYS A 208 -3.91 11.79 -25.84
CA LYS A 208 -3.85 10.70 -26.82
C LYS A 208 -4.87 9.58 -26.55
N ALA A 209 -5.18 9.32 -25.28
CA ALA A 209 -6.19 8.36 -24.89
C ALA A 209 -7.64 8.90 -25.02
N GLY A 210 -7.82 10.20 -25.23
CA GLY A 210 -9.13 10.83 -25.39
C GLY A 210 -9.89 11.06 -24.08
N TYR A 211 -9.18 11.22 -22.95
CA TYR A 211 -9.79 11.32 -21.61
C TYR A 211 -9.50 12.62 -20.85
N THR A 212 -9.20 13.71 -21.55
CA THR A 212 -8.86 15.02 -20.94
C THR A 212 -9.88 15.50 -19.92
N ASP A 213 -11.18 15.33 -20.19
CA ASP A 213 -12.25 15.80 -19.29
C ASP A 213 -12.63 14.79 -18.19
N LYS A 214 -11.99 13.61 -18.18
CA LYS A 214 -12.31 12.53 -17.24
C LYS A 214 -11.23 12.27 -16.18
N ILE A 215 -10.04 12.84 -16.34
CA ILE A 215 -8.87 12.54 -15.50
C ILE A 215 -8.34 13.81 -14.87
N VAL A 216 -8.02 13.72 -13.58
CA VAL A 216 -7.17 14.69 -12.89
C VAL A 216 -5.84 14.04 -12.49
N ILE A 217 -4.84 14.85 -12.19
CA ILE A 217 -3.52 14.38 -11.76
C ILE A 217 -3.40 14.57 -10.25
N GLY A 218 -2.89 13.54 -9.58
CA GLY A 218 -2.47 13.59 -8.17
C GLY A 218 -0.96 13.41 -8.08
N MET A 219 -0.35 13.86 -6.99
CA MET A 219 1.10 13.78 -6.80
C MET A 219 1.41 13.42 -5.35
N ASP A 220 2.35 12.50 -5.16
CA ASP A 220 3.08 12.38 -3.90
C ASP A 220 4.49 12.96 -4.11
N VAL A 221 4.76 14.03 -3.38
CA VAL A 221 6.06 14.70 -3.42
C VAL A 221 7.08 13.95 -2.56
N ALA A 222 6.65 13.29 -1.49
CA ALA A 222 7.52 12.70 -0.47
C ALA A 222 8.62 13.67 0.00
N ALA A 223 8.25 14.92 0.29
CA ALA A 223 9.21 16.02 0.49
C ALA A 223 10.22 15.79 1.62
N SER A 224 9.89 14.97 2.62
CA SER A 224 10.79 14.57 3.69
C SER A 224 12.08 13.91 3.20
N GLU A 225 12.05 13.23 2.04
CA GLU A 225 13.20 12.49 1.49
C GLU A 225 14.31 13.40 0.95
N PHE A 226 13.97 14.65 0.60
CA PHE A 226 14.93 15.62 0.07
C PHE A 226 14.96 16.94 0.84
N TYR A 227 14.26 17.02 1.96
CA TYR A 227 14.34 18.14 2.89
C TYR A 227 15.74 18.23 3.50
N LYS A 228 16.37 19.41 3.38
CA LYS A 228 17.68 19.71 3.96
C LYS A 228 17.69 21.13 4.50
N ASP A 229 18.07 21.28 5.76
CA ASP A 229 18.44 22.54 6.40
C ASP A 229 17.35 23.63 6.60
N GLY A 230 16.06 23.30 6.59
CA GLY A 230 14.98 24.29 6.83
C GLY A 230 14.06 24.52 5.65
#